data_AF-A0AAU4WDJ8-F1
#
_entry.id   AF-A0AAU4WDJ8-F1
#
_cell.length_a   1.000
_cell.length_b   1.000
_cell.length_c   1.000
_cell.angle_alpha   90.00
_cell.angle_beta   90.00
_cell.angle_gamma   90.00
#
_symmetry.space_group_name_H-M   'P 1'
#
loop_
_entity.id
_entity.type
_entity.pdbx_description
1 polymer ?
#
loop_
_entity_poly.entity_id
_entity_poly.type
_entity_poly.pdbx_seq_one_letter_code
_entity_poly.pdbx_strand_id
1 'polypeptide(L)'
;MRLGVLDVGSNTVHLLVVDAHPGARPLPAHSHKAELRLAQLLDDRGAIGPDGVARLTATVRDALEAAEDKGVEDLVPFATSAVREASNADEVLARVKEDTGVELRVLTGEEEARLTFLAARRWFGWSAGKLLVLDIGGGSLEIAYGIDEEPDAAVSLPLGAGRLTAGWLPSDPPDPADIKALRRHVRAQIARSVGEFTRFGKPDHVVATSKTFKQLARLAGAARSTEGLYVQRELKRKSLEDWVPRLAAMTEAELAELPGVSEGRAGQLLAGALVAEGAMDLFGVETLEVCPWALREGVILRRLDHMPTV
;
A
#
# COMPACT_ATOMS: atom_id res chain seq x y z
N MET A 1 -8.97 25.26 1.39
CA MET A 1 -8.89 24.85 2.81
C MET A 1 -7.71 23.92 3.01
N ARG A 2 -7.19 23.79 4.22
CA ARG A 2 -6.21 22.74 4.55
C ARG A 2 -6.93 21.43 4.84
N LEU A 3 -6.68 20.41 4.02
CA LEU A 3 -7.22 19.07 4.21
C LEU A 3 -6.12 18.16 4.76
N GLY A 4 -6.41 17.50 5.88
CA GLY A 4 -5.59 16.43 6.44
C GLY A 4 -6.14 15.07 6.02
N VAL A 5 -5.26 14.14 5.62
CA VAL A 5 -5.60 12.74 5.37
C VAL A 5 -4.76 11.87 6.28
N LEU A 6 -5.42 11.19 7.22
CA LEU A 6 -4.78 10.36 8.25
C LEU A 6 -4.98 8.88 7.92
N ASP A 7 -3.91 8.24 7.48
CA ASP A 7 -3.85 6.84 7.06
C ASP A 7 -3.27 5.99 8.19
N VAL A 8 -4.12 5.17 8.83
CA VAL A 8 -3.71 4.17 9.82
C VAL A 8 -3.47 2.83 9.12
N GLY A 9 -2.21 2.61 8.74
CA GLY A 9 -1.73 1.38 8.11
C GLY A 9 -1.21 0.35 9.10
N SER A 10 -0.89 -0.86 8.60
CA SER A 10 -0.33 -1.94 9.43
C SER A 10 1.03 -1.62 10.06
N ASN A 11 1.84 -0.78 9.41
CA ASN A 11 3.19 -0.48 9.86
C ASN A 11 3.33 0.96 10.38
N THR A 12 2.52 1.88 9.87
CA THR A 12 2.73 3.33 10.06
C THR A 12 1.41 4.05 10.10
N VAL A 13 1.34 5.11 10.91
CA VAL A 13 0.32 6.16 10.78
C VAL A 13 0.92 7.29 9.97
N HIS A 14 0.20 7.79 8.97
CA HIS A 14 0.69 8.83 8.08
C HIS A 14 -0.38 9.91 7.90
N LEU A 15 -0.06 11.13 8.34
CA LEU A 15 -0.82 12.33 8.04
C LEU A 15 -0.21 13.03 6.82
N LEU A 16 -1.01 13.26 5.79
CA LEU A 16 -0.71 14.21 4.72
C LEU A 16 -1.59 15.44 4.87
N VAL A 17 -1.00 16.63 4.71
CA VAL A 17 -1.72 17.90 4.66
C VAL A 17 -1.58 18.49 3.27
N VAL A 18 -2.71 18.76 2.61
CA VAL A 18 -2.78 19.34 1.26
C VAL A 18 -3.51 20.66 1.27
N ASP A 19 -3.15 21.52 0.32
CA ASP A 19 -3.95 22.69 -0.05
C ASP A 19 -5.10 22.24 -0.95
N ALA A 20 -6.28 22.06 -0.36
CA ALA A 20 -7.45 21.49 -1.03
C ALA A 20 -8.36 22.58 -1.60
N HIS A 21 -8.63 22.45 -2.90
CA HIS A 21 -9.64 23.18 -3.64
C HIS A 21 -10.08 22.35 -4.87
N PRO A 22 -11.25 22.60 -5.48
CA PRO A 22 -11.65 21.91 -6.70
C PRO A 22 -10.57 22.00 -7.79
N GLY A 23 -10.25 20.86 -8.40
CA GLY A 23 -9.19 20.75 -9.42
C GLY A 23 -7.75 20.79 -8.91
N ALA A 24 -7.51 20.88 -7.59
CA ALA A 24 -6.17 20.83 -7.03
C ALA A 24 -5.47 19.49 -7.30
N ARG A 25 -4.15 19.53 -7.40
CA ARG A 25 -3.33 18.30 -7.39
C ARG A 25 -3.24 17.78 -5.95
N PRO A 26 -3.28 16.46 -5.72
CA PRO A 26 -3.16 15.86 -4.38
C PRO A 26 -1.70 15.84 -3.89
N LEU A 27 -0.99 16.97 -3.99
CA LEU A 27 0.40 17.08 -3.55
C LEU A 27 0.45 17.57 -2.09
N PRO A 28 1.14 16.85 -1.19
CA PRO A 28 1.25 17.26 0.19
C PRO A 28 2.10 18.53 0.33
N ALA A 29 1.57 19.52 1.04
CA ALA A 29 2.33 20.63 1.56
C ALA A 29 3.15 20.21 2.79
N HIS A 30 2.59 19.30 3.60
CA HIS A 30 3.26 18.72 4.76
C HIS A 30 2.94 17.22 4.89
N SER A 31 3.88 16.48 5.49
CA SER A 31 3.72 15.07 5.83
C SER A 31 4.24 14.82 7.24
N HIS A 32 3.47 14.13 8.07
CA HIS A 32 3.89 13.64 9.38
C HIS A 32 3.69 12.12 9.42
N LYS A 33 4.73 11.38 9.79
CA LYS A 33 4.74 9.92 9.74
C LYS A 33 5.32 9.34 11.01
N ALA A 34 4.61 8.39 11.60
CA ALA A 34 5.03 7.67 12.79
C ALA A 34 5.00 6.16 12.57
N GLU A 35 5.96 5.44 13.16
CA GLU A 35 5.98 3.97 13.14
C GLU A 35 5.06 3.39 14.20
N LEU A 36 4.13 2.53 13.78
CA LEU A 36 3.18 1.86 14.66
C LEU A 36 3.45 0.36 14.76
N ARG A 37 3.75 -0.30 13.63
CA ARG A 37 3.92 -1.76 13.53
C ARG A 37 2.76 -2.55 14.17
N LEU A 38 1.52 -2.09 13.96
CA LEU A 38 0.31 -2.65 14.54
C LEU A 38 0.14 -4.15 14.26
N ALA A 39 0.55 -4.61 13.08
CA ALA A 39 0.49 -6.03 12.74
C ALA A 39 1.34 -6.94 13.66
N GLN A 40 2.37 -6.40 14.32
CA GLN A 40 3.21 -7.11 15.29
C GLN A 40 2.61 -7.08 16.71
N LEU A 41 1.54 -6.31 16.91
CA LEU A 41 0.85 -6.13 18.20
C LEU A 41 -0.48 -6.89 18.27
N LEU A 42 -0.75 -7.71 17.24
CA LEU A 42 -1.86 -8.65 17.24
C LEU A 42 -1.46 -9.88 18.06
N ASP A 43 -2.37 -10.36 18.91
CA ASP A 43 -2.19 -11.63 19.61
C ASP A 43 -2.47 -12.84 18.69
N ASP A 44 -2.29 -14.06 19.22
CA ASP A 44 -2.53 -15.31 18.48
C ASP A 44 -3.98 -15.47 17.99
N ARG A 45 -4.92 -14.70 18.54
CA ARG A 45 -6.34 -14.70 18.14
C ARG A 45 -6.64 -13.58 17.14
N GLY A 46 -5.64 -12.78 16.78
CA GLY A 46 -5.79 -11.63 15.89
C GLY A 46 -6.42 -10.42 16.59
N ALA A 47 -6.38 -10.32 17.92
CA ALA A 47 -6.86 -9.15 18.65
C ALA A 47 -5.74 -8.13 18.85
N ILE A 48 -6.05 -6.84 18.77
CA ILE A 48 -5.13 -5.77 19.16
C ILE A 48 -5.16 -5.68 20.70
N GLY A 49 -4.04 -6.02 21.33
CA GLY A 49 -3.92 -5.98 22.79
C GLY A 49 -3.86 -4.55 23.36
N PRO A 50 -3.91 -4.40 24.70
CA PRO A 50 -3.91 -3.09 25.36
C PRO A 50 -2.76 -2.17 24.95
N ASP A 51 -1.55 -2.73 24.80
CA ASP A 51 -0.37 -1.96 24.36
C ASP A 51 -0.51 -1.47 22.91
N GLY A 52 -1.12 -2.28 22.04
CA GLY A 52 -1.43 -1.91 20.66
C GLY A 52 -2.45 -0.78 20.58
N VAL A 53 -3.50 -0.84 21.42
CA VAL A 53 -4.49 0.23 21.53
C VAL A 53 -3.86 1.51 22.06
N ALA A 54 -3.10 1.44 23.16
CA ALA A 54 -2.43 2.60 23.73
C ALA A 54 -1.48 3.27 22.74
N ARG A 55 -0.69 2.48 22.00
CA ARG A 55 0.23 2.99 20.97
C ARG A 55 -0.51 3.60 19.79
N LEU A 56 -1.59 2.96 19.31
CA LEU A 56 -2.42 3.50 18.24
C LEU A 56 -3.02 4.84 18.65
N THR A 57 -3.66 4.90 19.81
CA THR A 57 -4.25 6.14 20.35
C THR A 57 -3.22 7.25 20.49
N ALA A 58 -2.05 6.97 21.06
CA ALA A 58 -0.98 7.96 21.20
C ALA A 58 -0.53 8.48 19.82
N THR A 59 -0.32 7.57 18.86
CA THR A 59 0.12 7.95 17.51
C THR A 59 -0.93 8.78 16.77
N VAL A 60 -2.22 8.49 16.97
CA VAL A 60 -3.31 9.31 16.43
C VAL A 60 -3.32 10.70 17.06
N ARG A 61 -3.10 10.83 18.38
CA ARG A 61 -2.99 12.14 19.04
C ARG A 61 -1.82 12.96 18.51
N ASP A 62 -0.64 12.36 18.38
CA ASP A 62 0.54 13.02 17.81
C ASP A 62 0.26 13.55 16.40
N ALA A 63 -0.49 12.76 15.60
CA ALA A 63 -0.90 13.19 14.27
C ALA A 63 -1.94 14.33 14.30
N LEU A 64 -2.85 14.36 15.28
CA LEU A 64 -3.80 15.46 15.45
C LEU A 64 -3.11 16.76 15.83
N GLU A 65 -2.17 16.72 16.76
CA GLU A 65 -1.34 17.89 17.13
C GLU A 65 -0.62 18.42 15.88
N ALA A 66 -0.02 17.53 15.08
CA ALA A 66 0.61 17.90 13.82
C ALA A 66 -0.40 18.47 12.80
N ALA A 67 -1.66 18.05 12.81
CA ALA A 67 -2.71 18.56 11.93
C ALA A 67 -3.12 19.98 12.36
N GLU A 68 -3.33 20.19 13.65
CA GLU A 68 -3.66 21.49 14.25
C GLU A 68 -2.56 22.52 14.00
N ASP A 69 -1.29 22.14 14.20
CA ASP A 69 -0.13 22.97 13.92
C ASP A 69 -0.04 23.43 12.45
N LYS A 70 -0.62 22.67 11.53
CA LYS A 70 -0.69 23.01 10.09
C LYS A 70 -2.00 23.67 9.67
N GLY A 71 -2.87 23.95 10.63
CA GLY A 71 -4.17 24.59 10.41
C GLY A 71 -5.11 23.75 9.58
N VAL A 72 -5.08 22.42 9.74
CA VAL A 72 -6.03 21.51 9.08
C VAL A 72 -7.45 21.88 9.49
N GLU A 73 -8.29 22.18 8.50
CA GLU A 73 -9.70 22.57 8.68
C GLU A 73 -10.64 21.37 8.55
N ASP A 74 -10.21 20.34 7.82
CA ASP A 74 -10.96 19.11 7.58
C ASP A 74 -10.01 17.91 7.61
N LEU A 75 -10.39 16.87 8.33
CA LEU A 75 -9.59 15.67 8.50
C LEU A 75 -10.37 14.48 7.94
N VAL A 76 -9.72 13.70 7.06
CA VAL A 76 -10.23 12.43 6.55
C VAL A 76 -9.38 11.30 7.13
N PRO A 77 -9.79 10.75 8.28
CA PRO A 77 -9.07 9.67 8.92
C PRO A 77 -9.62 8.30 8.50
N PHE A 78 -8.74 7.36 8.22
CA PHE A 78 -9.12 5.99 7.86
C PHE A 78 -8.11 4.96 8.34
N ALA A 79 -8.58 3.72 8.46
CA ALA A 79 -7.75 2.57 8.79
C ALA A 79 -7.89 1.47 7.73
N THR A 80 -6.81 0.71 7.55
CA THR A 80 -6.69 -0.33 6.52
C THR A 80 -6.54 -1.72 7.16
N SER A 81 -5.88 -2.65 6.46
CA SER A 81 -5.86 -4.09 6.76
C SER A 81 -5.59 -4.47 8.22
N ALA A 82 -4.70 -3.80 8.95
CA ALA A 82 -4.39 -4.22 10.33
C ALA A 82 -5.53 -3.99 11.32
N VAL A 83 -6.27 -2.89 11.19
CA VAL A 83 -7.44 -2.63 12.03
C VAL A 83 -8.64 -3.42 11.51
N ARG A 84 -8.82 -3.48 10.17
CA ARG A 84 -9.91 -4.22 9.53
C ARG A 84 -9.96 -5.70 9.95
N GLU A 85 -8.80 -6.32 10.11
CA GLU A 85 -8.68 -7.75 10.37
C GLU A 85 -8.58 -8.10 11.86
N ALA A 86 -8.50 -7.09 12.72
CA ALA A 86 -8.46 -7.32 14.16
C ALA A 86 -9.79 -7.92 14.63
N SER A 87 -9.74 -9.00 15.41
CA SER A 87 -10.96 -9.66 15.92
C SER A 87 -11.76 -8.79 16.88
N ASN A 88 -11.13 -7.75 17.46
CA ASN A 88 -11.72 -6.75 18.34
C ASN A 88 -11.73 -5.34 17.72
N ALA A 89 -11.77 -5.22 16.38
CA ALA A 89 -11.71 -3.93 15.68
C ALA A 89 -12.68 -2.88 16.23
N ASP A 90 -13.95 -3.25 16.47
CA ASP A 90 -14.97 -2.31 16.96
C ASP A 90 -14.62 -1.72 18.33
N GLU A 91 -14.04 -2.52 19.23
CA GLU A 91 -13.60 -2.06 20.56
C GLU A 91 -12.43 -1.08 20.43
N VAL A 92 -11.47 -1.40 19.57
CA VAL A 92 -10.29 -0.56 19.29
C VAL A 92 -10.72 0.78 18.70
N LEU A 93 -11.63 0.77 17.72
CA LEU A 93 -12.14 1.97 17.07
C LEU A 93 -12.94 2.84 18.05
N ALA A 94 -13.80 2.22 18.88
CA ALA A 94 -14.53 2.92 19.91
C ALA A 94 -13.58 3.59 20.90
N ARG A 95 -12.50 2.90 21.29
CA ARG A 95 -11.50 3.44 22.21
C ARG A 95 -10.72 4.60 21.61
N VAL A 96 -10.27 4.50 20.35
CA VAL A 96 -9.61 5.60 19.66
C VAL A 96 -10.54 6.82 19.58
N LYS A 97 -11.82 6.62 19.25
CA LYS A 97 -12.81 7.71 19.20
C LYS A 97 -13.05 8.34 20.57
N GLU A 98 -13.16 7.55 21.63
CA GLU A 98 -13.29 8.04 23.02
C GLU A 98 -12.07 8.88 23.42
N ASP A 99 -10.87 8.39 23.13
CA ASP A 99 -9.62 8.95 23.62
C ASP A 99 -9.08 10.13 22.78
N THR A 100 -9.54 10.29 21.54
CA THR A 100 -9.02 11.29 20.57
C THR A 100 -10.09 12.13 19.88
N GLY A 101 -11.37 11.75 19.97
CA GLY A 101 -12.46 12.34 19.19
C GLY A 101 -12.48 11.93 17.72
N VAL A 102 -11.48 11.18 17.23
CA VAL A 102 -11.35 10.79 15.83
C VAL A 102 -12.11 9.50 15.55
N GLU A 103 -13.05 9.58 14.60
CA GLU A 103 -13.72 8.40 14.06
C GLU A 103 -12.94 7.85 12.87
N LEU A 104 -12.16 6.78 13.10
CA LEU A 104 -11.43 6.09 12.03
C LEU A 104 -12.41 5.28 11.16
N ARG A 105 -12.61 5.69 9.91
CA ARG A 105 -13.34 4.85 8.94
C ARG A 105 -12.46 3.66 8.53
N VAL A 106 -12.93 2.44 8.75
CA VAL A 106 -12.26 1.25 8.21
C VAL A 106 -12.62 1.11 6.74
N LEU A 107 -11.62 1.12 5.87
CA LEU A 107 -11.83 0.82 4.45
C LEU A 107 -11.90 -0.69 4.25
N THR A 108 -12.84 -1.14 3.44
CA THR A 108 -12.80 -2.49 2.86
C THR A 108 -11.62 -2.59 1.89
N GLY A 109 -11.12 -3.81 1.66
CA GLY A 109 -10.05 -4.01 0.70
C GLY A 109 -10.44 -3.60 -0.74
N GLU A 110 -11.72 -3.76 -1.10
CA GLU A 110 -12.24 -3.32 -2.40
C GLU A 110 -12.25 -1.80 -2.53
N GLU A 111 -12.59 -1.06 -1.47
CA GLU A 111 -12.49 0.41 -1.44
C GLU A 111 -11.02 0.88 -1.54
N GLU A 112 -10.08 0.21 -0.87
CA GLU A 112 -8.64 0.50 -1.01
C GLU A 112 -8.17 0.32 -2.45
N ALA A 113 -8.55 -0.78 -3.10
CA ALA A 113 -8.22 -1.05 -4.50
C ALA A 113 -8.80 0.01 -5.43
N ARG A 114 -10.05 0.42 -5.23
CA ARG A 114 -10.72 1.48 -6.01
C ARG A 114 -10.07 2.85 -5.85
N LEU A 115 -9.78 3.26 -4.62
CA LEU A 115 -9.15 4.56 -4.36
C LEU A 115 -7.72 4.60 -4.90
N THR A 116 -6.98 3.51 -4.74
CA THR A 116 -5.63 3.39 -5.32
C THR A 116 -5.67 3.42 -6.85
N PHE A 117 -6.66 2.77 -7.45
CA PHE A 117 -6.91 2.85 -8.89
C PHE A 117 -7.24 4.28 -9.35
N LEU A 118 -8.13 4.98 -8.64
CA LEU A 118 -8.47 6.38 -8.93
C LEU A 118 -7.22 7.27 -8.95
N ALA A 119 -6.32 7.08 -7.99
CA ALA A 119 -5.06 7.81 -7.92
C ALA A 119 -4.19 7.58 -9.17
N ALA A 120 -3.98 6.32 -9.55
CA ALA A 120 -3.23 5.96 -10.75
C ALA A 120 -3.93 6.48 -12.02
N ARG A 121 -5.26 6.33 -12.12
CA ARG A 121 -6.04 6.79 -13.26
C ARG A 121 -5.90 8.28 -13.49
N ARG A 122 -5.98 9.09 -12.42
CA ARG A 122 -5.83 10.55 -12.48
C ARG A 122 -4.39 10.99 -12.74
N TRP A 123 -3.39 10.19 -12.35
CA TRP A 123 -1.99 10.45 -12.67
C TRP A 123 -1.71 10.30 -14.17
N PHE A 124 -2.13 9.19 -14.77
CA PHE A 124 -1.83 8.88 -16.18
C PHE A 124 -2.81 9.52 -17.18
N GLY A 125 -4.02 9.90 -16.72
CA GLY A 125 -5.09 10.42 -17.57
C GLY A 125 -5.66 9.37 -18.54
N TRP A 126 -6.74 9.71 -19.24
CA TRP A 126 -7.49 8.77 -20.10
C TRP A 126 -6.70 8.24 -21.30
N SER A 127 -5.65 8.94 -21.73
CA SER A 127 -4.81 8.50 -22.85
C SER A 127 -4.05 7.19 -22.58
N ALA A 128 -3.92 6.78 -21.31
CA ALA A 128 -3.30 5.50 -20.97
C ALA A 128 -4.24 4.29 -21.15
N GLY A 129 -5.44 4.48 -21.72
CA GLY A 129 -6.34 3.38 -22.07
C GLY A 129 -6.78 2.56 -20.86
N LYS A 130 -6.97 1.26 -21.04
CA LYS A 130 -7.31 0.33 -19.95
C LYS A 130 -6.12 0.13 -19.02
N LEU A 131 -6.28 0.51 -17.75
CA LEU A 131 -5.28 0.31 -16.73
C LEU A 131 -5.47 -1.02 -16.00
N LEU A 132 -4.35 -1.67 -15.69
CA LEU A 132 -4.25 -2.65 -14.61
C LEU A 132 -3.36 -2.05 -13.51
N VAL A 133 -3.86 -1.93 -12.29
CA VAL A 133 -3.16 -1.36 -11.15
C VAL A 133 -2.89 -2.45 -10.11
N LEU A 134 -1.63 -2.54 -9.66
CA LEU A 134 -1.16 -3.44 -8.61
C LEU A 134 -0.58 -2.64 -7.44
N ASP A 135 -1.05 -2.86 -6.21
CA ASP A 135 -0.48 -2.25 -5.00
C ASP A 135 -0.14 -3.33 -3.98
N ILE A 136 1.13 -3.46 -3.59
CA ILE A 136 1.54 -4.40 -2.53
C ILE A 136 1.78 -3.61 -1.25
N GLY A 137 0.78 -3.61 -0.38
CA GLY A 137 0.85 -3.09 0.97
C GLY A 137 1.58 -4.02 1.95
N GLY A 138 1.47 -3.67 3.24
CA GLY A 138 1.96 -4.52 4.32
C GLY A 138 1.05 -5.72 4.60
N GLY A 139 -0.28 -5.52 4.53
CA GLY A 139 -1.27 -6.55 4.81
C GLY A 139 -1.90 -7.18 3.57
N SER A 140 -2.01 -6.46 2.46
CA SER A 140 -2.72 -6.93 1.28
C SER A 140 -2.01 -6.61 -0.05
N LEU A 141 -2.49 -7.25 -1.11
CA LEU A 141 -2.27 -6.91 -2.51
C LEU A 141 -3.60 -6.44 -3.09
N GLU A 142 -3.67 -5.19 -3.52
CA GLU A 142 -4.80 -4.65 -4.27
C GLU A 142 -4.56 -4.83 -5.77
N ILE A 143 -5.61 -5.26 -6.48
CA ILE A 143 -5.62 -5.39 -7.93
C ILE A 143 -6.88 -4.70 -8.44
N ALA A 144 -6.72 -3.77 -9.37
CA ALA A 144 -7.85 -3.08 -9.99
C ALA A 144 -7.64 -2.91 -11.49
N TYR A 145 -8.72 -2.94 -12.26
CA TYR A 145 -8.69 -2.81 -13.71
C TYR A 145 -9.83 -1.93 -14.18
N GLY A 146 -9.56 -1.04 -15.12
CA GLY A 146 -10.61 -0.30 -15.80
C GLY A 146 -10.11 0.77 -16.76
N ILE A 147 -11.04 1.36 -17.50
CA ILE A 147 -10.76 2.48 -18.40
C ILE A 147 -11.08 3.84 -17.75
N ASP A 148 -12.19 3.91 -17.02
CA ASP A 148 -12.72 5.12 -16.40
C ASP A 148 -12.11 5.36 -15.01
N GLU A 149 -12.69 6.26 -14.22
CA GLU A 149 -12.26 6.56 -12.84
C GLU A 149 -12.67 5.50 -11.83
N GLU A 150 -13.80 4.86 -12.08
CA GLU A 150 -14.24 3.70 -11.32
C GLU A 150 -13.77 2.45 -12.07
N PRO A 151 -13.04 1.53 -11.42
CA PRO A 151 -12.57 0.33 -12.09
C PRO A 151 -13.73 -0.65 -12.39
N ASP A 152 -13.62 -1.35 -13.51
CA ASP A 152 -14.51 -2.45 -13.92
C ASP A 152 -14.40 -3.66 -12.97
N ALA A 153 -13.23 -3.86 -12.36
CA ALA A 153 -13.00 -4.85 -11.32
C ALA A 153 -11.96 -4.36 -10.32
N ALA A 154 -12.18 -4.68 -9.04
CA ALA A 154 -11.28 -4.36 -7.95
C ALA A 154 -11.34 -5.49 -6.92
N VAL A 155 -10.19 -5.99 -6.49
CA VAL A 155 -10.08 -6.98 -5.40
C VAL A 155 -8.91 -6.64 -4.49
N SER A 156 -8.99 -7.09 -3.24
CA SER A 156 -7.87 -7.07 -2.30
C SER A 156 -7.64 -8.49 -1.80
N LEU A 157 -6.40 -8.96 -1.94
CA LEU A 157 -5.97 -10.28 -1.52
C LEU A 157 -5.09 -10.16 -0.27
N PRO A 158 -5.13 -11.13 0.67
CA PRO A 158 -4.31 -11.12 1.87
C PRO A 158 -2.85 -11.50 1.57
N LEU A 159 -2.22 -10.80 0.62
CA LEU A 159 -0.89 -11.06 0.08
C LEU A 159 0.06 -9.88 0.32
N GLY A 160 -0.12 -9.14 1.41
CA GLY A 160 0.81 -8.07 1.78
C GLY A 160 2.18 -8.58 2.21
N ALA A 161 3.22 -7.82 1.90
CA ALA A 161 4.60 -8.23 2.12
C ALA A 161 4.88 -8.54 3.61
N GLY A 162 4.43 -7.68 4.53
CA GLY A 162 4.62 -7.84 5.96
C GLY A 162 3.88 -9.06 6.52
N ARG A 163 2.61 -9.24 6.13
CA ARG A 163 1.80 -10.41 6.53
C ARG A 163 2.48 -11.71 6.10
N LEU A 164 2.87 -11.80 4.82
CA LEU A 164 3.44 -13.02 4.27
C LEU A 164 4.80 -13.34 4.90
N THR A 165 5.60 -12.32 5.20
CA THR A 165 6.88 -12.52 5.91
C THR A 165 6.64 -13.11 7.29
N ALA A 166 5.79 -12.48 8.10
CA ALA A 166 5.50 -12.93 9.46
C ALA A 166 4.87 -14.34 9.51
N GLY A 167 3.99 -14.67 8.56
CA GLY A 167 3.25 -15.93 8.56
C GLY A 167 3.94 -17.09 7.83
N TRP A 168 4.92 -16.83 6.96
CA TRP A 168 5.47 -17.85 6.07
C TRP A 168 7.00 -17.89 6.01
N LEU A 169 7.72 -16.87 6.48
CA LEU A 169 9.19 -16.81 6.40
C LEU A 169 9.79 -16.53 7.80
N PRO A 170 9.76 -17.50 8.73
CA PRO A 170 10.15 -17.26 10.12
C PRO A 170 11.67 -17.20 10.36
N SER A 171 12.48 -17.63 9.40
CA SER A 171 13.96 -17.67 9.49
C SER A 171 14.61 -16.54 8.73
N ASP A 172 15.82 -16.15 9.15
CA ASP A 172 16.65 -15.13 8.50
C ASP A 172 18.08 -15.65 8.28
N PRO A 173 18.51 -15.93 7.02
CA PRO A 173 17.71 -15.88 5.80
C PRO A 173 16.61 -16.97 5.76
N PRO A 174 15.57 -16.81 4.92
CA PRO A 174 14.45 -17.76 4.89
C PRO A 174 14.82 -19.14 4.32
N ASP A 175 14.17 -20.20 4.84
CA ASP A 175 14.38 -21.57 4.36
C ASP A 175 13.85 -21.75 2.91
N PRO A 176 14.61 -22.41 2.01
CA PRO A 176 14.16 -22.70 0.65
C PRO A 176 12.80 -23.42 0.55
N ALA A 177 12.45 -24.28 1.50
CA ALA A 177 11.17 -24.98 1.56
C ALA A 177 10.01 -24.01 1.85
N ASP A 178 10.22 -23.06 2.76
CA ASP A 178 9.26 -22.01 3.10
C ASP A 178 9.05 -21.05 1.94
N ILE A 179 10.13 -20.62 1.27
CA ILE A 179 10.06 -19.82 0.04
C ILE A 179 9.24 -20.53 -1.04
N LYS A 180 9.50 -21.83 -1.25
CA LYS A 180 8.75 -22.64 -2.23
C LYS A 180 7.27 -22.77 -1.84
N ALA A 181 6.97 -22.92 -0.55
CA ALA A 181 5.60 -22.99 -0.05
C ALA A 181 4.87 -21.66 -0.24
N LEU A 182 5.49 -20.54 0.13
CA LEU A 182 4.97 -19.20 -0.05
C LEU A 182 4.71 -18.88 -1.54
N ARG A 183 5.67 -19.18 -2.43
CA ARG A 183 5.48 -18.99 -3.87
C ARG A 183 4.25 -19.75 -4.40
N ARG A 184 4.02 -20.99 -3.98
CA ARG A 184 2.80 -21.74 -4.36
C ARG A 184 1.54 -21.09 -3.81
N HIS A 185 1.56 -20.66 -2.54
CA HIS A 185 0.42 -20.00 -1.91
C HIS A 185 0.04 -18.71 -2.64
N VAL A 186 1.01 -17.83 -2.89
CA VAL A 186 0.83 -16.57 -3.63
C VAL A 186 0.20 -16.83 -4.99
N ARG A 187 0.78 -17.74 -5.78
CA ARG A 187 0.27 -18.06 -7.12
C ARG A 187 -1.15 -18.62 -7.08
N ALA A 188 -1.44 -19.51 -6.13
CA ALA A 188 -2.77 -20.10 -5.98
C ALA A 188 -3.84 -19.06 -5.59
N GLN A 189 -3.49 -18.09 -4.73
CA GLN A 189 -4.38 -16.98 -4.34
C GLN A 189 -4.68 -16.08 -5.54
N ILE A 190 -3.65 -15.63 -6.26
CA ILE A 190 -3.81 -14.74 -7.42
C ILE A 190 -4.58 -15.43 -8.54
N ALA A 191 -4.27 -16.71 -8.84
CA ALA A 191 -4.91 -17.46 -9.92
C ALA A 191 -6.43 -17.58 -9.76
N ARG A 192 -6.97 -17.53 -8.54
CA ARG A 192 -8.42 -17.53 -8.30
C ARG A 192 -9.11 -16.24 -8.74
N SER A 193 -8.39 -15.12 -8.79
CA SER A 193 -8.95 -13.82 -9.16
C SER A 193 -8.63 -13.42 -10.61
N VAL A 194 -7.57 -13.95 -11.23
CA VAL A 194 -7.13 -13.58 -12.60
C VAL A 194 -8.25 -13.70 -13.65
N GLY A 195 -9.12 -14.70 -13.54
CA GLY A 195 -10.25 -14.89 -14.46
C GLY A 195 -11.24 -13.71 -14.47
N GLU A 196 -11.39 -13.02 -13.33
CA GLU A 196 -12.25 -11.85 -13.20
C GLU A 196 -11.73 -10.65 -14.00
N PHE A 197 -10.42 -10.54 -14.18
CA PHE A 197 -9.76 -9.43 -14.87
C PHE A 197 -9.56 -9.69 -16.36
N THR A 198 -9.16 -10.92 -16.71
CA THR A 198 -8.84 -11.29 -18.10
C THR A 198 -10.04 -11.17 -19.05
N ARG A 199 -11.28 -11.27 -18.54
CA ARG A 199 -12.51 -11.06 -19.32
C ARG A 199 -12.66 -9.65 -19.89
N PHE A 200 -11.97 -8.65 -19.33
CA PHE A 200 -12.00 -7.27 -19.82
C PHE A 200 -11.00 -6.99 -20.96
N GLY A 201 -10.19 -8.00 -21.31
CA GLY A 201 -9.16 -7.94 -22.34
C GLY A 201 -7.80 -7.50 -21.80
N LYS A 202 -6.82 -7.40 -22.70
CA LYS A 202 -5.45 -7.00 -22.35
C LYS A 202 -5.43 -5.53 -21.89
N PRO A 203 -4.75 -5.19 -20.78
CA PRO A 203 -4.53 -3.79 -20.40
C PRO A 203 -3.64 -3.08 -21.41
N ASP A 204 -3.89 -1.80 -21.65
CA ASP A 204 -3.04 -0.93 -22.47
C ASP A 204 -1.83 -0.43 -21.66
N HIS A 205 -1.99 -0.27 -20.35
CA HIS A 205 -0.95 0.17 -19.45
C HIS A 205 -1.04 -0.53 -18.08
N VAL A 206 0.08 -1.02 -17.57
CA VAL A 206 0.16 -1.72 -16.29
C VAL A 206 0.96 -0.89 -15.31
N VAL A 207 0.32 -0.59 -14.19
CA VAL A 207 0.80 0.34 -13.18
C VAL A 207 1.01 -0.40 -11.87
N ALA A 208 2.08 -0.08 -11.17
CA ALA A 208 2.26 -0.47 -9.79
C ALA A 208 2.45 0.72 -8.86
N THR A 209 2.00 0.58 -7.63
CA THR A 209 2.12 1.60 -6.58
C THR A 209 2.72 0.97 -5.33
N SER A 210 2.75 1.67 -4.20
CA SER A 210 3.33 1.23 -2.94
C SER A 210 4.85 1.33 -2.86
N LYS A 211 5.34 1.27 -1.62
CA LYS A 211 6.78 1.30 -1.32
C LYS A 211 7.47 -0.01 -1.73
N THR A 212 6.76 -1.14 -1.75
CA THR A 212 7.30 -2.44 -2.16
C THR A 212 7.73 -2.41 -3.62
N PHE A 213 6.83 -2.04 -4.55
CA PHE A 213 7.19 -1.93 -5.96
C PHE A 213 8.24 -0.84 -6.21
N LYS A 214 8.19 0.30 -5.48
CA LYS A 214 9.23 1.35 -5.55
C LYS A 214 10.62 0.81 -5.18
N GLN A 215 10.71 -0.03 -4.14
CA GLN A 215 11.97 -0.67 -3.74
C GLN A 215 12.44 -1.69 -4.79
N LEU A 216 11.56 -2.56 -5.27
CA LEU A 216 11.88 -3.56 -6.29
C LEU A 216 12.33 -2.92 -7.61
N ALA A 217 11.62 -1.90 -8.09
CA ALA A 217 12.02 -1.13 -9.26
C ALA A 217 13.40 -0.49 -9.08
N ARG A 218 13.67 0.07 -7.88
CA ARG A 218 14.97 0.68 -7.58
C ARG A 218 16.12 -0.34 -7.60
N LEU A 219 15.90 -1.54 -7.06
CA LEU A 219 16.86 -2.65 -7.16
C LEU A 219 17.08 -3.11 -8.59
N ALA A 220 16.00 -3.14 -9.38
CA ALA A 220 16.03 -3.47 -10.80
C ALA A 220 16.61 -2.36 -11.70
N GLY A 221 17.11 -1.26 -11.12
CA GLY A 221 17.85 -0.22 -11.84
C GLY A 221 17.06 1.06 -12.12
N ALA A 222 15.82 1.21 -11.63
CA ALA A 222 15.07 2.45 -11.80
C ALA A 222 15.73 3.65 -11.10
N ALA A 223 15.44 4.85 -11.61
CA ALA A 223 15.95 6.12 -11.08
C ALA A 223 15.62 6.34 -9.59
N ARG A 224 16.49 7.05 -8.87
CA ARG A 224 16.27 7.41 -7.46
C ARG A 224 15.08 8.34 -7.33
N SER A 225 14.38 8.31 -6.19
CA SER A 225 13.26 9.24 -5.91
C SER A 225 13.69 10.71 -5.96
N THR A 226 14.94 11.00 -5.60
CA THR A 226 15.54 12.34 -5.60
C THR A 226 15.69 12.95 -6.99
N GLU A 227 15.61 12.15 -8.06
CA GLU A 227 15.67 12.64 -9.44
C GLU A 227 14.37 13.32 -9.89
N GLY A 228 13.31 13.25 -9.07
CA GLY A 228 12.06 13.97 -9.29
C GLY A 228 10.84 13.08 -9.39
N LEU A 229 9.67 13.68 -9.11
CA LEU A 229 8.38 12.99 -9.07
C LEU A 229 7.97 12.42 -10.45
N TYR A 230 8.22 13.18 -11.52
CA TYR A 230 7.80 12.86 -12.88
C TYR A 230 8.79 11.98 -13.67
N VAL A 231 9.89 11.55 -13.04
CA VAL A 231 10.80 10.60 -13.68
C VAL A 231 10.12 9.24 -13.77
N GLN A 232 9.95 8.74 -15.00
CA GLN A 232 9.39 7.42 -15.26
C GLN A 232 10.28 6.34 -14.63
N ARG A 233 9.63 5.38 -13.96
CA ARG A 233 10.31 4.27 -13.27
C ARG A 233 9.57 3.00 -13.61
N GLU A 234 10.31 2.00 -14.02
CA GLU A 234 9.74 0.73 -14.46
C GLU A 234 10.33 -0.44 -13.68
N LEU A 235 9.56 -1.52 -13.61
CA LEU A 235 10.03 -2.82 -13.16
C LEU A 235 9.75 -3.86 -14.25
N LYS A 236 10.81 -4.52 -14.70
CA LYS A 236 10.72 -5.64 -15.65
C LYS A 236 10.65 -6.96 -14.88
N ARG A 237 9.74 -7.85 -15.28
CA ARG A 237 9.56 -9.17 -14.65
C ARG A 237 10.88 -9.96 -14.64
N LYS A 238 11.60 -9.95 -15.77
CA LYS A 238 12.91 -10.60 -15.89
C LYS A 238 13.93 -10.09 -14.87
N SER A 239 13.99 -8.77 -14.66
CA SER A 239 14.89 -8.20 -13.66
C SER A 239 14.50 -8.62 -12.25
N LEU A 240 13.21 -8.75 -11.97
CA LEU A 240 12.72 -9.27 -10.69
C LEU A 240 13.07 -10.76 -10.51
N GLU A 241 12.87 -11.58 -11.54
CA GLU A 241 13.26 -13.02 -11.57
C GLU A 241 14.76 -13.20 -11.29
N ASP A 242 15.62 -12.31 -11.81
CA ASP A 242 17.07 -12.32 -11.53
C ASP A 242 17.41 -11.93 -10.08
N TRP A 243 16.59 -11.06 -9.46
CA TRP A 243 16.80 -10.58 -8.10
C TRP A 243 16.26 -11.53 -7.03
N VAL A 244 15.15 -12.21 -7.27
CA VAL A 244 14.49 -13.07 -6.28
C VAL A 244 15.44 -14.11 -5.65
N PRO A 245 16.26 -14.86 -6.40
CA PRO A 245 17.24 -15.79 -5.82
C PRO A 245 18.30 -15.12 -4.95
N ARG A 246 18.67 -13.86 -5.26
CA ARG A 246 19.65 -13.09 -4.48
C ARG A 246 19.03 -12.62 -3.16
N LEU A 247 17.81 -12.09 -3.22
CA LEU A 247 17.06 -11.69 -2.04
C LEU A 247 16.82 -12.86 -1.09
N ALA A 248 16.58 -14.06 -1.63
CA ALA A 248 16.39 -15.28 -0.86
C ALA A 248 17.64 -15.76 -0.10
N ALA A 249 18.83 -15.33 -0.51
CA ALA A 249 20.10 -15.71 0.10
C ALA A 249 20.64 -14.68 1.10
N MET A 250 19.97 -13.53 1.23
CA MET A 250 20.39 -12.42 2.08
C MET A 250 19.63 -12.41 3.40
N THR A 251 20.34 -12.05 4.47
CA THR A 251 19.75 -11.70 5.77
C THR A 251 18.99 -10.37 5.71
N GLU A 252 18.13 -10.09 6.68
CA GLU A 252 17.45 -8.79 6.80
C GLU A 252 18.45 -7.64 6.88
N ALA A 253 19.56 -7.84 7.60
CA ALA A 253 20.63 -6.85 7.70
C ALA A 253 21.28 -6.55 6.33
N GLU A 254 21.56 -7.58 5.53
CA GLU A 254 22.12 -7.41 4.18
C GLU A 254 21.11 -6.78 3.22
N LEU A 255 19.83 -7.12 3.35
CA LEU A 255 18.74 -6.50 2.57
C LEU A 255 18.64 -5.00 2.86
N ALA A 256 18.83 -4.57 4.11
CA ALA A 256 18.74 -3.17 4.52
C ALA A 256 19.81 -2.28 3.87
N GLU A 257 20.98 -2.86 3.54
CA GLU A 257 22.08 -2.17 2.86
C GLU A 257 21.84 -1.99 1.34
N LEU A 258 20.82 -2.64 0.78
CA LEU A 258 20.57 -2.55 -0.65
C LEU A 258 20.04 -1.17 -1.06
N PRO A 259 20.45 -0.64 -2.24
CA PRO A 259 20.06 0.69 -2.69
C PRO A 259 18.53 0.89 -2.74
N GLY A 260 18.04 1.85 -1.95
CA GLY A 260 16.64 2.26 -1.94
C GLY A 260 15.72 1.39 -1.10
N VAL A 261 16.25 0.33 -0.47
CA VAL A 261 15.54 -0.43 0.55
C VAL A 261 15.49 0.39 1.83
N SER A 262 14.31 0.46 2.45
CA SER A 262 14.20 1.09 3.78
C SER A 262 14.40 0.04 4.85
N GLU A 263 15.22 0.35 5.86
CA GLU A 263 15.56 -0.54 6.98
C GLU A 263 14.32 -1.22 7.60
N GLY A 264 13.31 -0.45 8.04
CA GLY A 264 12.07 -1.00 8.60
C GLY A 264 11.18 -1.81 7.64
N ARG A 265 11.61 -2.01 6.38
CA ARG A 265 10.95 -2.90 5.41
C ARG A 265 11.92 -3.87 4.72
N ALA A 266 13.16 -4.00 5.20
CA ALA A 266 14.14 -4.88 4.60
C ALA A 266 13.69 -6.35 4.67
N GLY A 267 13.30 -6.83 5.86
CA GLY A 267 12.89 -8.23 6.05
C GLY A 267 11.68 -8.67 5.23
N GLN A 268 10.79 -7.74 4.85
CA GLN A 268 9.60 -8.06 4.05
C GLN A 268 9.80 -8.02 2.53
N LEU A 269 11.01 -7.69 2.07
CA LEU A 269 11.28 -7.44 0.66
C LEU A 269 11.14 -8.71 -0.21
N LEU A 270 11.61 -9.86 0.28
CA LEU A 270 11.52 -11.13 -0.44
C LEU A 270 10.06 -11.55 -0.66
N ALA A 271 9.22 -11.49 0.38
CA ALA A 271 7.81 -11.81 0.26
C ALA A 271 7.11 -10.89 -0.76
N GLY A 272 7.40 -9.58 -0.69
CA GLY A 272 6.91 -8.62 -1.69
C GLY A 272 7.37 -8.95 -3.12
N ALA A 273 8.62 -9.39 -3.30
CA ALA A 273 9.16 -9.80 -4.59
C ALA A 273 8.44 -11.04 -5.15
N LEU A 274 8.14 -12.04 -4.31
CA LEU A 274 7.38 -13.23 -4.73
C LEU A 274 5.95 -12.91 -5.14
N VAL A 275 5.31 -11.95 -4.46
CA VAL A 275 3.98 -11.44 -4.82
C VAL A 275 4.01 -10.70 -6.15
N ALA A 276 4.96 -9.78 -6.33
CA ALA A 276 5.14 -9.06 -7.58
C ALA A 276 5.45 -10.02 -8.75
N GLU A 277 6.37 -10.98 -8.57
CA GLU A 277 6.70 -12.02 -9.55
C GLU A 277 5.46 -12.83 -9.95
N GLY A 278 4.69 -13.31 -8.95
CA GLY A 278 3.47 -14.08 -9.18
C GLY A 278 2.38 -13.29 -9.89
N ALA A 279 2.17 -12.02 -9.52
CA ALA A 279 1.19 -11.15 -10.15
C ALA A 279 1.61 -10.84 -11.61
N MET A 280 2.85 -10.41 -11.84
CA MET A 280 3.34 -10.13 -13.18
C MET A 280 3.24 -11.35 -14.09
N ASP A 281 3.60 -12.54 -13.60
CA ASP A 281 3.50 -13.76 -14.39
C ASP A 281 2.07 -14.15 -14.74
N LEU A 282 1.17 -14.20 -13.75
CA LEU A 282 -0.20 -14.66 -13.96
C LEU A 282 -1.05 -13.68 -14.78
N PHE A 283 -0.74 -12.38 -14.75
CA PHE A 283 -1.37 -11.37 -15.61
C PHE A 283 -0.65 -11.20 -16.97
N GLY A 284 0.43 -11.93 -17.23
CA GLY A 284 1.18 -11.83 -18.49
C GLY A 284 1.87 -10.47 -18.70
N VAL A 285 2.34 -9.86 -17.61
CA VAL A 285 2.96 -8.53 -17.57
C VAL A 285 4.48 -8.67 -17.62
N GLU A 286 5.10 -8.16 -18.68
CA GLU A 286 6.56 -8.15 -18.81
C GLU A 286 7.20 -6.95 -18.11
N THR A 287 6.53 -5.79 -18.15
CA THR A 287 6.97 -4.52 -17.56
C THR A 287 5.78 -3.80 -16.97
N LEU A 288 5.98 -3.17 -15.82
CA LEU A 288 5.03 -2.24 -15.21
C LEU A 288 5.69 -0.90 -14.92
N GLU A 289 4.89 0.17 -14.92
CA GLU A 289 5.34 1.51 -14.55
C GLU A 289 4.95 1.82 -13.09
N VAL A 290 5.86 2.44 -12.35
CA VAL A 290 5.65 2.81 -10.95
C VAL A 290 4.95 4.18 -10.86
N CYS A 291 3.71 4.17 -10.39
CA CYS A 291 2.97 5.39 -10.05
C CYS A 291 3.48 5.97 -8.72
N PRO A 292 3.74 7.30 -8.64
CA PRO A 292 4.10 7.92 -7.39
C PRO A 292 2.92 8.01 -6.42
N TRP A 293 1.70 8.12 -6.93
CA TRP A 293 0.44 8.21 -6.17
C TRP A 293 -0.14 6.83 -5.85
N ALA A 294 -0.81 6.75 -4.70
CA ALA A 294 -1.39 5.53 -4.15
C ALA A 294 -2.74 5.84 -3.45
N LEU A 295 -3.14 4.98 -2.52
CA LEU A 295 -4.35 5.10 -1.71
C LEU A 295 -4.62 6.52 -1.17
N ARG A 296 -3.63 7.17 -0.55
CA ARG A 296 -3.83 8.48 0.10
C ARG A 296 -4.19 9.56 -0.92
N GLU A 297 -3.51 9.60 -2.06
CA GLU A 297 -3.85 10.52 -3.14
C GLU A 297 -5.24 10.21 -3.71
N GLY A 298 -5.63 8.93 -3.78
CA GLY A 298 -6.99 8.52 -4.13
C GLY A 298 -8.06 9.04 -3.17
N VAL A 299 -7.81 8.95 -1.86
CA VAL A 299 -8.67 9.51 -0.81
C VAL A 299 -8.78 11.02 -0.94
N ILE A 300 -7.66 11.72 -1.15
CA ILE A 300 -7.62 13.17 -1.37
C ILE A 300 -8.48 13.52 -2.60
N LEU A 301 -8.24 12.89 -3.74
CA LEU A 301 -8.96 13.14 -4.99
C LEU A 301 -10.47 12.92 -4.81
N ARG A 302 -10.86 11.80 -4.19
CA ARG A 302 -12.26 11.52 -3.90
C ARG A 302 -12.88 12.59 -3.00
N ARG A 303 -12.15 13.09 -1.99
CA ARG A 303 -12.62 14.18 -1.13
C ARG A 303 -12.77 15.49 -1.91
N LEU A 304 -11.82 15.81 -2.80
CA LEU A 304 -11.85 17.00 -3.66
C LEU A 304 -13.06 17.00 -4.60
N ASP A 305 -13.42 15.85 -5.18
CA ASP A 305 -14.58 15.73 -6.09
C ASP A 305 -15.92 16.03 -5.37
N HIS A 306 -15.98 15.84 -4.06
CA HIS A 306 -17.17 16.11 -3.24
C HIS A 306 -17.15 17.52 -2.61
N MET A 307 -16.14 18.33 -2.91
CA MET A 307 -16.11 19.71 -2.45
C MET A 307 -17.13 20.56 -3.23
N PRO A 308 -17.85 21.48 -2.57
CA PRO A 308 -18.67 22.45 -3.28
C PRO A 308 -17.81 23.24 -4.28
N THR A 309 -18.26 23.31 -5.52
CA THR A 309 -17.74 24.30 -6.47
C THR A 309 -18.30 25.66 -6.06
N VAL A 310 -17.41 26.62 -5.78
CA VAL A 310 -17.77 28.02 -5.52
C VAL A 310 -18.32 28.66 -6.80
#